data_AF-A0A523K4J1-F1
#
_entry.id   AF-A0A523K4J1-F1
#
_cell.length_a   1.000
_cell.length_b   1.000
_cell.length_c   1.000
_cell.angle_alpha   90.00
_cell.angle_beta   90.00
_cell.angle_gamma   90.00
#
_symmetry.space_group_name_H-M   'P 1'
#
loop_
_entity.id
_entity.type
_entity.pdbx_description
1 polymer ?
#
loop_
_entity_poly.entity_id
_entity_poly.type
_entity_poly.pdbx_seq_one_letter_code
_entity_poly.pdbx_strand_id
1 'polypeptide(L)'
;MSSGPLKFEINGRTLRFATLDDFAFSLSGRTQIAASSVTNLMQLTPNELRREATNIRDVERCFVDLLADALKDPDAVGELLAGIDNRLLSEDNEWRAIMTALLDESSGFDEYKHLALVKYMQYLAARRDVVKSIYAQRFGGQEPLAAQEPAVNGGAKSTLIMDEDSEPDTESAQIRFARLPRGETVTVRTPSNGELSIMLSRHKFQLFATDTPRLTDDNGVNYPLKSGVNVIGRHPGNDVVVGGWYRDVSRKHLLVDTSDCDNLGLTDLSTHGTFLPGKLLGNADE
;
A
#
# COMPACT_ATOMS: atom_id res chain seq x y z
N MET A 1 -5.59 11.09 -23.36
CA MET A 1 -6.70 10.72 -24.27
C MET A 1 -7.51 9.68 -23.52
N SER A 2 -8.82 9.89 -23.32
CA SER A 2 -9.65 8.90 -22.63
C SER A 2 -9.68 7.63 -23.47
N SER A 3 -9.22 6.53 -22.89
CA SER A 3 -9.33 5.18 -23.43
C SER A 3 -10.81 4.89 -23.72
N GLY A 4 -11.10 4.23 -24.84
CA GLY A 4 -12.45 3.70 -25.08
C GLY A 4 -12.87 2.70 -23.99
N PRO A 5 -14.11 2.18 -24.03
CA PRO A 5 -14.57 1.21 -23.04
C PRO A 5 -13.68 -0.04 -23.03
N LEU A 6 -13.19 -0.42 -21.86
CA LEU A 6 -12.39 -1.62 -21.68
C LEU A 6 -13.26 -2.87 -21.86
N LYS A 7 -12.78 -3.85 -22.63
CA LYS A 7 -13.50 -5.09 -22.87
C LYS A 7 -12.52 -6.25 -23.01
N PHE A 8 -12.65 -7.26 -22.16
CA PHE A 8 -11.83 -8.47 -22.25
C PHE A 8 -12.64 -9.72 -21.84
N GLU A 9 -12.14 -10.91 -22.18
CA GLU A 9 -12.75 -12.18 -21.80
C GLU A 9 -12.03 -12.83 -20.61
N ILE A 10 -12.82 -13.32 -19.65
CA ILE A 10 -12.36 -14.17 -18.55
C ILE A 10 -13.25 -15.39 -18.48
N ASN A 11 -12.65 -16.59 -18.53
CA ASN A 11 -13.37 -17.86 -18.35
C ASN A 11 -14.62 -18.00 -19.25
N GLY A 12 -14.52 -17.52 -20.50
CA GLY A 12 -15.63 -17.53 -21.47
C GLY A 12 -16.72 -16.49 -21.22
N ARG A 13 -16.50 -15.52 -20.32
CA ARG A 13 -17.39 -14.39 -20.07
C ARG A 13 -16.72 -13.11 -20.55
N THR A 14 -17.39 -12.40 -21.44
CA THR A 14 -16.99 -11.05 -21.82
C THR A 14 -17.34 -10.07 -20.71
N LEU A 15 -16.34 -9.39 -20.17
CA LEU A 15 -16.52 -8.26 -19.26
C LEU A 15 -16.35 -6.96 -20.06
N ARG A 16 -17.16 -5.95 -19.73
CA ARG A 16 -17.12 -4.63 -20.36
C ARG A 16 -17.31 -3.55 -19.31
N PHE A 17 -16.46 -2.53 -19.37
CA PHE A 17 -16.48 -1.39 -18.46
C PHE A 17 -16.57 -0.11 -19.30
N ALA A 18 -17.55 0.74 -19.03
CA ALA A 18 -17.71 1.97 -19.79
C ALA A 18 -16.74 3.06 -19.31
N THR A 19 -16.40 3.04 -18.02
CA THR A 19 -15.52 4.00 -17.35
C THR A 19 -14.47 3.29 -16.49
N LEU A 20 -13.50 4.06 -15.99
CA LEU A 20 -12.55 3.60 -14.99
C LEU A 20 -13.26 3.29 -13.65
N ASP A 21 -14.28 4.07 -13.29
CA ASP A 21 -15.07 3.87 -12.07
C ASP A 21 -15.86 2.57 -12.08
N ASP A 22 -16.47 2.20 -13.22
CA ASP A 22 -17.15 0.91 -13.37
C ASP A 22 -16.17 -0.24 -13.09
N PHE A 23 -14.95 -0.11 -13.60
CA PHE A 23 -13.91 -1.08 -13.40
C PHE A 23 -13.44 -1.11 -11.94
N ALA A 24 -13.20 0.04 -11.33
CA ALA A 24 -12.82 0.18 -9.92
C ALA A 24 -13.86 -0.46 -8.99
N PHE A 25 -15.14 -0.19 -9.25
CA PHE A 25 -16.25 -0.78 -8.53
C PHE A 25 -16.24 -2.30 -8.65
N SER A 26 -16.05 -2.83 -9.86
CA SER A 26 -16.01 -4.28 -10.11
C SER A 26 -14.85 -4.99 -9.40
N LEU A 27 -13.70 -4.31 -9.26
CA LEU A 27 -12.53 -4.86 -8.57
C LEU A 27 -12.62 -4.73 -7.05
N SER A 28 -13.39 -3.79 -6.53
CA SER A 28 -13.45 -3.52 -5.08
C SER A 28 -13.87 -4.75 -4.27
N GLY A 29 -14.86 -5.51 -4.76
CA GLY A 29 -15.28 -6.76 -4.13
C GLY A 29 -14.22 -7.88 -4.20
N ARG A 30 -13.31 -7.82 -5.16
CA ARG A 30 -12.24 -8.80 -5.37
C ARG A 30 -11.03 -8.58 -4.46
N THR A 31 -10.98 -7.46 -3.74
CA THR A 31 -9.93 -7.16 -2.75
C THR A 31 -10.09 -8.00 -1.47
N GLN A 32 -11.28 -8.54 -1.22
CA GLN A 32 -11.55 -9.40 -0.07
C GLN A 32 -11.22 -10.86 -0.37
N ILE A 33 -10.83 -11.63 0.65
CA ILE A 33 -10.60 -13.07 0.49
C ILE A 33 -11.93 -13.81 0.51
N ALA A 34 -12.15 -14.68 -0.48
CA ALA A 34 -13.32 -15.55 -0.50
C ALA A 34 -13.32 -16.52 0.69
N ALA A 35 -14.52 -16.81 1.24
CA ALA A 35 -14.68 -17.73 2.38
C ALA A 35 -14.11 -19.13 2.11
N SER A 36 -14.15 -19.60 0.86
CA SER A 36 -13.52 -20.84 0.42
C SER A 36 -11.99 -20.79 0.57
N SER A 37 -11.36 -19.69 0.18
CA SER A 37 -9.92 -19.49 0.34
C SER A 37 -9.53 -19.41 1.81
N VAL A 38 -10.32 -18.75 2.67
CA VAL A 38 -10.09 -18.75 4.13
C VAL A 38 -10.15 -20.17 4.69
N THR A 39 -11.16 -20.95 4.27
CA THR A 39 -11.30 -22.36 4.68
C THR A 39 -10.07 -23.19 4.29
N ASN A 40 -9.54 -22.99 3.08
CA ASN A 40 -8.32 -23.65 2.62
C ASN A 40 -7.09 -23.24 3.45
N LEU A 41 -6.94 -21.95 3.76
CA LEU A 41 -5.85 -21.44 4.61
C LEU A 41 -5.92 -22.03 6.04
N MET A 42 -7.12 -22.24 6.58
CA MET A 42 -7.31 -22.87 7.90
C MET A 42 -6.88 -24.33 7.95
N GLN A 43 -6.75 -25.01 6.81
CA GLN A 43 -6.28 -26.40 6.74
C GLN A 43 -4.75 -26.51 6.69
N LEU A 44 -4.05 -25.40 6.39
CA LEU A 44 -2.60 -25.39 6.28
C LEU A 44 -1.91 -25.62 7.63
N THR A 45 -0.73 -26.25 7.57
CA THR A 45 0.19 -26.39 8.69
C THR A 45 0.95 -25.08 8.98
N PRO A 46 1.61 -24.94 10.14
CA PRO A 46 2.40 -23.74 10.47
C PRO A 46 3.48 -23.41 9.43
N ASN A 47 4.16 -24.43 8.90
CA ASN A 47 5.22 -24.24 7.90
C ASN A 47 4.64 -23.79 6.55
N GLU A 48 3.46 -24.26 6.19
CA GLU A 48 2.79 -23.84 4.97
C GLU A 48 2.25 -22.42 5.08
N LEU A 49 1.71 -22.02 6.22
CA LEU A 49 1.33 -20.62 6.50
C LEU A 49 2.53 -19.68 6.49
N ARG A 50 3.70 -20.11 7.02
CA ARG A 50 4.96 -19.36 6.91
C ARG A 50 5.37 -19.20 5.45
N ARG A 51 5.33 -20.27 4.67
CA ARG A 51 5.65 -20.22 3.22
C ARG A 51 4.69 -19.28 2.49
N GLU A 52 3.40 -19.34 2.80
CA GLU A 52 2.39 -18.44 2.24
C GLU A 52 2.68 -16.97 2.57
N ALA A 53 2.98 -16.67 3.84
CA ALA A 53 3.34 -15.32 4.25
C ALA A 53 4.60 -14.80 3.54
N THR A 54 5.61 -15.66 3.35
CA THR A 54 6.82 -15.32 2.60
C THR A 54 6.51 -15.05 1.13
N ASN A 55 5.72 -15.92 0.48
CA ASN A 55 5.32 -15.75 -0.91
C ASN A 55 4.56 -14.42 -1.11
N ILE A 56 3.57 -14.14 -0.27
CA ILE A 56 2.82 -12.88 -0.31
C ILE A 56 3.78 -11.69 -0.18
N ARG A 57 4.70 -11.72 0.80
CA ARG A 57 5.67 -10.65 1.02
C ARG A 57 6.57 -10.42 -0.20
N ASP A 58 7.04 -11.49 -0.84
CA ASP A 58 7.92 -11.39 -1.99
C ASP A 58 7.20 -10.80 -3.21
N VAL A 59 5.95 -11.19 -3.43
CA VAL A 59 5.09 -10.58 -4.46
C VAL A 59 4.78 -9.12 -4.12
N GLU A 60 4.40 -8.81 -2.88
CA GLU A 60 4.14 -7.44 -2.45
C GLU A 60 5.34 -6.52 -2.68
N ARG A 61 6.57 -6.99 -2.39
CA ARG A 61 7.78 -6.20 -2.67
C ARG A 61 7.91 -5.88 -4.15
N CYS A 62 7.76 -6.88 -5.01
CA CYS A 62 7.84 -6.70 -6.47
C CYS A 62 6.81 -5.68 -6.96
N PHE A 63 5.58 -5.76 -6.45
CA PHE A 63 4.49 -4.86 -6.83
C PHE A 63 4.65 -3.44 -6.28
N VAL A 64 5.21 -3.29 -5.08
CA VAL A 64 5.58 -1.97 -4.51
C VAL A 64 6.66 -1.30 -5.35
N ASP A 65 7.67 -2.05 -5.78
CA ASP A 65 8.73 -1.52 -6.63
C ASP A 65 8.16 -1.08 -7.98
N LEU A 66 7.34 -1.92 -8.60
CA LEU A 66 6.66 -1.60 -9.85
C LEU A 66 5.76 -0.36 -9.72
N LEU A 67 4.93 -0.27 -8.68
CA LEU A 67 4.05 0.88 -8.47
C LEU A 67 4.84 2.18 -8.27
N ALA A 68 5.94 2.12 -7.51
CA ALA A 68 6.80 3.27 -7.30
C ALA A 68 7.46 3.75 -8.60
N ASP A 69 7.79 2.83 -9.51
CA ASP A 69 8.37 3.15 -10.81
C ASP A 69 7.29 3.67 -11.78
N ALA A 70 6.12 3.05 -11.81
CA ALA A 70 4.97 3.48 -12.60
C ALA A 70 4.44 4.87 -12.20
N LEU A 71 4.53 5.25 -10.91
CA LEU A 71 4.14 6.59 -10.48
C LEU A 71 5.18 7.67 -10.87
N LYS A 72 6.41 7.27 -11.20
CA LYS A 72 7.42 8.18 -11.77
C LYS A 72 7.28 8.31 -13.29
N ASP A 73 6.82 7.26 -13.94
CA ASP A 73 6.55 7.21 -15.38
C ASP A 73 5.24 6.44 -15.65
N PRO A 74 4.08 7.15 -15.65
CA PRO A 74 2.76 6.52 -15.77
C PRO A 74 2.57 5.70 -17.04
N ASP A 75 3.24 6.08 -18.13
CA ASP A 75 3.13 5.41 -19.43
C ASP A 75 3.90 4.08 -19.45
N ALA A 76 4.80 3.83 -18.47
CA ALA A 76 5.60 2.62 -18.39
C ALA A 76 4.90 1.44 -17.69
N VAL A 77 3.73 1.64 -17.06
CA VAL A 77 3.07 0.61 -16.23
C VAL A 77 2.79 -0.69 -17.01
N GLY A 78 2.42 -0.58 -18.29
CA GLY A 78 2.17 -1.73 -19.15
C GLY A 78 3.43 -2.57 -19.39
N GLU A 79 4.55 -1.93 -19.71
CA GLU A 79 5.83 -2.60 -19.93
C GLU A 79 6.36 -3.24 -18.65
N LEU A 80 6.26 -2.52 -17.52
CA LEU A 80 6.68 -3.02 -16.22
C LEU A 80 5.87 -4.25 -15.79
N LEU A 81 4.54 -4.22 -15.99
CA LEU A 81 3.66 -5.34 -15.67
C LEU A 81 3.93 -6.56 -16.57
N ALA A 82 4.25 -6.34 -17.85
CA ALA A 82 4.58 -7.42 -18.78
C ALA A 82 5.86 -8.19 -18.36
N GLY A 83 6.75 -7.54 -17.60
CA GLY A 83 7.94 -8.17 -17.02
C GLY A 83 7.67 -9.10 -15.83
N ILE A 84 6.44 -9.12 -15.28
CA ILE A 84 6.10 -9.97 -14.13
C ILE A 84 5.71 -11.38 -14.58
N ASP A 85 6.28 -12.40 -13.94
CA ASP A 85 5.83 -13.78 -14.10
C ASP A 85 4.37 -13.92 -13.63
N ASN A 86 3.45 -14.22 -14.54
CA ASN A 86 2.02 -14.36 -14.25
C ASN A 86 1.71 -15.43 -13.20
N ARG A 87 2.64 -16.38 -12.96
CA ARG A 87 2.50 -17.42 -11.94
C ARG A 87 2.56 -16.86 -10.52
N LEU A 88 3.11 -15.66 -10.34
CA LEU A 88 3.12 -14.93 -9.08
C LEU A 88 1.75 -14.35 -8.71
N LEU A 89 0.85 -14.22 -9.68
CA LEU A 89 -0.50 -13.73 -9.48
C LEU A 89 -1.41 -14.83 -8.91
N SER A 90 -2.24 -14.48 -7.94
CA SER A 90 -3.22 -15.39 -7.35
C SER A 90 -4.31 -15.80 -8.36
N GLU A 91 -4.79 -17.05 -8.26
CA GLU A 91 -5.99 -17.49 -8.98
C GLU A 91 -7.29 -17.03 -8.31
N ASP A 92 -7.22 -16.74 -7.01
CA ASP A 92 -8.35 -16.25 -6.24
C ASP A 92 -8.94 -15.02 -6.91
N ASN A 93 -10.27 -14.94 -6.90
CA ASN A 93 -11.02 -13.82 -7.47
C ASN A 93 -10.58 -13.49 -8.91
N GLU A 94 -10.10 -14.49 -9.65
CA GLU A 94 -9.68 -14.39 -11.05
C GLU A 94 -8.52 -13.38 -11.28
N TRP A 95 -7.75 -13.03 -10.24
CA TRP A 95 -6.72 -11.98 -10.33
C TRP A 95 -5.72 -12.22 -11.47
N ARG A 96 -5.21 -13.45 -11.61
CA ARG A 96 -4.31 -13.80 -12.71
C ARG A 96 -4.96 -13.59 -14.08
N ALA A 97 -6.22 -14.00 -14.25
CA ALA A 97 -6.91 -13.86 -15.52
C ALA A 97 -7.17 -12.38 -15.86
N ILE A 98 -7.57 -11.57 -14.87
CA ILE A 98 -7.77 -10.12 -15.03
C ILE A 98 -6.48 -9.43 -15.46
N MET A 99 -5.39 -9.66 -14.73
CA MET A 99 -4.10 -9.02 -15.03
C MET A 99 -3.53 -9.47 -16.38
N THR A 100 -3.68 -10.76 -16.73
CA THR A 100 -3.24 -11.27 -18.04
C THR A 100 -4.04 -10.62 -19.16
N ALA A 101 -5.37 -10.56 -19.02
CA ALA A 101 -6.23 -9.93 -20.02
C ALA A 101 -5.91 -8.43 -20.21
N LEU A 102 -5.62 -7.71 -19.12
CA LEU A 102 -5.21 -6.30 -19.19
C LEU A 102 -3.85 -6.09 -19.89
N LEU A 103 -2.94 -7.07 -19.79
CA LEU A 103 -1.64 -7.02 -20.45
C LEU A 103 -1.73 -7.26 -21.95
N ASP A 104 -2.72 -8.03 -22.40
CA ASP A 104 -2.97 -8.30 -23.81
C ASP A 104 -3.58 -7.09 -24.55
N GLU A 105 -4.13 -6.12 -23.81
CA GLU A 105 -4.69 -4.88 -24.38
C GLU A 105 -3.60 -3.89 -24.82
N SER A 106 -3.86 -3.18 -25.92
CA SER A 106 -2.92 -2.23 -26.52
C SER A 106 -2.57 -1.04 -25.62
N SER A 107 -1.53 -0.29 -25.99
CA SER A 107 -1.19 1.01 -25.41
C SER A 107 -2.42 1.90 -25.31
N GLY A 108 -2.67 2.48 -24.13
CA GLY A 108 -3.84 3.35 -23.88
C GLY A 108 -4.80 2.88 -22.80
N PHE A 109 -4.59 1.71 -22.17
CA PHE A 109 -5.36 1.25 -21.00
C PHE A 109 -4.55 1.29 -19.70
N ASP A 110 -3.53 2.15 -19.64
CA ASP A 110 -2.56 2.16 -18.55
C ASP A 110 -3.17 2.61 -17.21
N GLU A 111 -4.18 3.49 -17.23
CA GLU A 111 -4.98 3.82 -16.03
C GLU A 111 -5.71 2.59 -15.45
N TYR A 112 -6.23 1.71 -16.31
CA TYR A 112 -6.87 0.46 -15.88
C TYR A 112 -5.87 -0.53 -15.31
N LYS A 113 -4.68 -0.63 -15.93
CA LYS A 113 -3.58 -1.47 -15.44
C LYS A 113 -3.08 -1.00 -14.08
N HIS A 114 -2.88 0.31 -13.92
CA HIS A 114 -2.51 0.94 -12.66
C HIS A 114 -3.55 0.66 -11.58
N LEU A 115 -4.84 0.88 -11.88
CA LEU A 115 -5.92 0.59 -10.94
C LEU A 115 -5.96 -0.90 -10.54
N ALA A 116 -5.80 -1.82 -11.49
CA ALA A 116 -5.76 -3.25 -11.19
C ALA A 116 -4.58 -3.64 -10.30
N LEU A 117 -3.39 -3.08 -10.57
CA LEU A 117 -2.20 -3.23 -9.73
C LEU A 117 -2.47 -2.80 -8.29
N VAL A 118 -3.08 -1.62 -8.10
CA VAL A 118 -3.44 -1.08 -6.79
C VAL A 118 -4.43 -1.99 -6.07
N LYS A 119 -5.52 -2.40 -6.73
CA LYS A 119 -6.52 -3.30 -6.12
C LYS A 119 -5.94 -4.68 -5.80
N TYR A 120 -4.99 -5.18 -6.62
CA TYR A 120 -4.28 -6.42 -6.30
C TYR A 120 -3.36 -6.28 -5.07
N MET A 121 -2.67 -5.15 -4.92
CA MET A 121 -1.90 -4.87 -3.69
C MET A 121 -2.77 -4.81 -2.43
N GLN A 122 -3.99 -4.27 -2.55
CA GLN A 122 -4.98 -4.28 -1.46
C GLN A 122 -5.44 -5.71 -1.13
N TYR A 123 -5.67 -6.53 -2.16
CA TYR A 123 -5.94 -7.96 -1.98
C TYR A 123 -4.81 -8.70 -1.26
N LEU A 124 -3.56 -8.48 -1.66
CA LEU A 124 -2.39 -9.10 -1.01
C LEU A 124 -2.30 -8.70 0.48
N ALA A 125 -2.60 -7.44 0.79
CA ALA A 125 -2.65 -6.95 2.17
C ALA A 125 -3.70 -7.70 2.99
N ALA A 126 -4.94 -7.79 2.48
CA ALA A 126 -6.02 -8.53 3.12
C ALA A 126 -5.65 -10.01 3.31
N ARG A 127 -5.06 -10.64 2.29
CA ARG A 127 -4.58 -12.03 2.34
C ARG A 127 -3.56 -12.26 3.44
N ARG A 128 -2.55 -11.40 3.51
CA ARG A 128 -1.52 -11.44 4.54
C ARG A 128 -2.13 -11.32 5.95
N ASP A 129 -3.08 -10.43 6.13
CA ASP A 129 -3.67 -10.15 7.44
C ASP A 129 -4.51 -11.35 7.93
N VAL A 130 -5.23 -12.03 7.04
CA VAL A 130 -5.90 -13.30 7.36
C VAL A 130 -4.91 -14.42 7.67
N VAL A 131 -3.84 -14.58 6.89
CA VAL A 131 -2.79 -15.57 7.19
C VAL A 131 -2.18 -15.34 8.58
N LYS A 132 -1.89 -14.07 8.92
CA LYS A 132 -1.39 -13.68 10.25
C LYS A 132 -2.39 -14.00 11.35
N SER A 133 -3.67 -13.68 11.16
CA SER A 133 -4.74 -13.95 12.11
C SER A 133 -4.91 -15.45 12.37
N ILE A 134 -5.00 -16.28 11.30
CA ILE A 134 -5.10 -17.74 11.41
C ILE A 134 -3.92 -18.31 12.18
N TYR A 135 -2.71 -17.84 11.88
CA TYR A 135 -1.51 -18.32 12.55
C TYR A 135 -1.48 -17.95 14.04
N ALA A 136 -1.80 -16.69 14.37
CA ALA A 136 -1.85 -16.23 15.75
C ALA A 136 -2.90 -17.00 16.57
N GLN A 137 -4.08 -17.21 16.01
CA GLN A 137 -5.17 -17.94 16.68
C GLN A 137 -4.87 -19.42 16.89
N ARG A 138 -4.24 -20.10 15.92
CA ARG A 138 -3.99 -21.55 15.98
C ARG A 138 -2.64 -21.91 16.61
N PHE A 139 -1.67 -21.01 16.53
CA PHE A 139 -0.26 -21.30 16.84
C PHE A 139 0.42 -20.19 17.66
N GLY A 140 -0.33 -19.34 18.36
CA GLY A 140 0.17 -18.17 19.13
C GLY A 140 1.22 -18.44 20.23
N GLY A 141 1.64 -19.69 20.44
CA GLY A 141 2.80 -20.06 21.26
C GLY A 141 4.08 -20.38 20.49
N GLN A 142 4.06 -20.31 19.15
CA GLN A 142 5.23 -20.53 18.28
C GLN A 142 5.86 -19.21 17.83
N GLU A 143 7.05 -19.29 17.20
CA GLU A 143 7.70 -18.09 16.64
C GLU A 143 6.75 -17.30 15.71
N PRO A 144 6.70 -15.97 15.81
CA PRO A 144 5.86 -15.15 14.96
C PRO A 144 6.20 -15.30 13.48
N LEU A 145 5.21 -15.22 12.60
CA LEU A 145 5.40 -15.19 11.14
C LEU A 145 6.36 -14.08 10.67
N ALA A 146 6.52 -13.01 11.46
CA ALA A 146 7.34 -11.84 11.14
C ALA A 146 8.85 -12.01 11.46
N ALA A 147 9.29 -13.11 12.08
CA ALA A 147 10.66 -13.27 12.58
C ALA A 147 11.76 -13.46 11.50
N GLN A 148 11.46 -13.27 10.21
CA GLN A 148 12.41 -13.41 9.09
C GLN A 148 12.68 -12.10 8.34
N GLU A 149 12.79 -10.98 9.06
CA GLU A 149 13.79 -9.96 8.69
C GLU A 149 15.10 -10.37 9.37
N PRO A 150 16.29 -10.27 8.73
CA PRO A 150 17.53 -10.58 9.43
C PRO A 150 17.62 -9.70 10.67
N ALA A 151 17.49 -10.34 11.83
CA ALA A 151 17.59 -9.68 13.11
C ALA A 151 19.04 -9.23 13.28
N VAL A 152 19.30 -7.94 13.09
CA VAL A 152 20.43 -7.33 13.79
C VAL A 152 19.95 -7.15 15.23
N ASN A 153 20.65 -7.87 16.11
CA ASN A 153 20.40 -8.15 17.53
C ASN A 153 19.67 -7.06 18.32
N GLY A 154 18.82 -7.52 19.25
CA GLY A 154 18.34 -6.72 20.37
C GLY A 154 16.95 -7.17 20.80
N GLY A 155 16.89 -8.04 21.81
CA GLY A 155 15.66 -8.61 22.32
C GLY A 155 14.70 -7.56 22.86
N ALA A 156 13.44 -7.69 22.47
CA ALA A 156 12.29 -7.18 23.21
C ALA A 156 11.12 -8.12 22.93
N LYS A 157 10.51 -8.64 23.99
CA LYS A 157 9.31 -9.47 23.93
C LYS A 157 8.21 -8.63 23.30
N SER A 158 7.75 -9.03 22.11
CA SER A 158 6.56 -8.44 21.49
C SER A 158 5.35 -9.04 22.18
N THR A 159 4.78 -8.28 23.10
CA THR A 159 3.54 -8.60 23.80
C THR A 159 2.37 -8.40 22.84
N LEU A 160 1.60 -9.48 22.67
CA LEU A 160 0.15 -9.54 22.49
C LEU A 160 -0.53 -8.33 21.81
N ILE A 161 -0.94 -8.55 20.56
CA ILE A 161 -2.02 -7.81 19.92
C ILE A 161 -3.32 -8.24 20.64
N MET A 162 -3.77 -7.42 21.56
CA MET A 162 -5.18 -7.34 21.94
C MET A 162 -5.71 -6.02 21.41
N ASP A 163 -6.73 -6.11 20.57
CA ASP A 163 -7.65 -5.00 20.32
C ASP A 163 -8.27 -4.60 21.66
N GLU A 164 -7.84 -3.46 22.19
CA GLU A 164 -8.58 -2.72 23.20
C GLU A 164 -8.76 -1.30 22.66
N ASP A 165 -10.01 -0.96 22.37
CA ASP A 165 -10.51 0.42 22.33
C ASP A 165 -10.20 1.09 23.67
N SER A 166 -8.97 1.59 23.81
CA SER A 166 -8.55 2.43 24.91
C SER A 166 -8.51 3.86 24.40
N GLU A 167 -9.63 4.55 24.49
CA GLU A 167 -9.64 6.02 24.37
C GLU A 167 -8.75 6.60 25.48
N PRO A 168 -7.74 7.43 25.17
CA PRO A 168 -7.05 8.19 26.19
C PRO A 168 -7.91 9.39 26.56
N ASP A 169 -8.45 9.36 27.76
CA ASP A 169 -9.15 10.48 28.35
C ASP A 169 -8.11 11.55 28.78
N THR A 170 -7.96 12.63 27.99
CA THR A 170 -7.67 14.01 28.47
C THR A 170 -7.53 15.04 27.32
N GLU A 171 -8.48 15.98 27.28
CA GLU A 171 -8.38 17.41 26.90
C GLU A 171 -7.29 17.87 25.91
N SER A 172 -7.32 17.33 24.70
CA SER A 172 -7.01 18.06 23.49
C SER A 172 -7.88 17.46 22.40
N ALA A 173 -8.39 18.23 21.45
CA ALA A 173 -9.17 17.68 20.35
C ALA A 173 -8.30 16.66 19.59
N GLN A 174 -8.34 15.39 20.00
CA GLN A 174 -7.44 14.34 19.53
C GLN A 174 -7.67 14.23 18.04
N ILE A 175 -6.67 14.66 17.27
CA ILE A 175 -6.68 14.52 15.83
C ILE A 175 -6.76 13.03 15.56
N ARG A 176 -7.96 12.55 15.20
CA ARG A 176 -8.16 11.16 14.78
C ARG A 176 -7.41 10.99 13.47
N PHE A 177 -6.36 10.19 13.50
CA PHE A 177 -5.62 9.83 12.30
C PHE A 177 -6.41 8.76 11.54
N ALA A 178 -6.50 8.92 10.23
CA ALA A 178 -7.12 7.97 9.33
C ALA A 178 -6.07 7.42 8.37
N ARG A 179 -6.17 6.12 8.07
CA ARG A 179 -5.20 5.40 7.24
C ARG A 179 -5.42 5.73 5.77
N LEU A 180 -4.33 5.96 5.04
CA LEU A 180 -4.38 6.08 3.59
C LEU A 180 -4.73 4.73 2.95
N PRO A 181 -5.54 4.73 1.87
CA PRO A 181 -5.73 3.55 1.04
C PRO A 181 -4.39 3.13 0.42
N ARG A 182 -4.02 1.87 0.60
CA ARG A 182 -2.75 1.35 0.10
C ARG A 182 -2.74 1.35 -1.43
N GLY A 183 -1.68 1.93 -2.01
CA GLY A 183 -1.42 2.04 -3.43
C GLY A 183 -2.23 3.11 -4.17
N GLU A 184 -3.26 3.69 -3.54
CA GLU A 184 -4.04 4.77 -4.13
C GLU A 184 -3.38 6.12 -3.81
N THR A 185 -3.35 7.01 -4.80
CA THR A 185 -2.89 8.39 -4.61
C THR A 185 -4.02 9.22 -4.04
N VAL A 186 -3.84 9.70 -2.82
CA VAL A 186 -4.73 10.67 -2.18
C VAL A 186 -4.15 12.06 -2.37
N THR A 187 -4.93 12.95 -2.97
CA THR A 187 -4.57 14.37 -3.10
C THR A 187 -5.01 15.10 -1.85
N VAL A 188 -4.09 15.79 -1.19
CA VAL A 188 -4.39 16.62 -0.01
C VAL A 188 -3.98 18.05 -0.26
N ARG A 189 -4.86 18.99 0.07
CA ARG A 189 -4.54 20.41 -0.01
C ARG A 189 -3.48 20.77 1.02
N THR A 190 -2.46 21.50 0.59
CA THR A 190 -1.41 22.01 1.46
C THR A 190 -2.01 22.99 2.48
N PRO A 191 -1.82 22.77 3.80
CA PRO A 191 -2.25 23.72 4.81
C PRO A 191 -1.59 25.10 4.62
N SER A 192 -2.23 26.18 5.04
CA SER A 192 -1.72 27.54 4.81
C SER A 192 -0.41 27.86 5.56
N ASN A 193 -0.08 27.10 6.61
CA ASN A 193 1.24 27.15 7.27
C ASN A 193 2.28 26.23 6.58
N GLY A 194 1.88 25.52 5.52
CA GLY A 194 2.67 24.54 4.80
C GLY A 194 2.92 23.24 5.54
N GLU A 195 2.39 23.07 6.76
CA GLU A 195 2.74 21.94 7.64
C GLU A 195 1.61 20.92 7.71
N LEU A 196 1.91 19.69 7.28
CA LEU A 196 1.04 18.54 7.34
C LEU A 196 1.59 17.52 8.34
N SER A 197 0.85 17.25 9.42
CA SER A 197 1.18 16.14 10.31
C SER A 197 0.86 14.81 9.62
N ILE A 198 1.79 13.86 9.67
CA ILE A 198 1.65 12.54 9.06
C ILE A 198 2.26 11.49 10.00
N MET A 199 1.72 10.28 9.98
CA MET A 199 2.33 9.14 10.65
C MET A 199 2.77 8.09 9.62
N LEU A 200 4.04 7.70 9.70
CA LEU A 200 4.58 6.55 8.96
C LEU A 200 4.63 5.37 9.94
N SER A 201 3.77 4.37 9.74
CA SER A 201 3.45 3.38 10.79
C SER A 201 2.97 4.11 12.07
N ARG A 202 3.67 3.95 13.19
CA ARG A 202 3.39 4.60 14.48
C ARG A 202 4.22 5.86 14.75
N HIS A 203 5.07 6.27 13.83
CA HIS A 203 6.03 7.36 14.03
C HIS A 203 5.50 8.66 13.43
N LYS A 204 5.55 9.74 14.20
CA LYS A 204 5.07 11.06 13.79
C LYS A 204 6.13 11.79 12.99
N PHE A 205 5.70 12.40 11.89
CA PHE A 205 6.50 13.30 11.07
C PHE A 205 5.69 14.55 10.73
N GLN A 206 6.38 15.59 10.29
CA GLN A 206 5.80 16.79 9.70
C GLN A 206 6.27 16.88 8.25
N LEU A 207 5.33 16.90 7.32
CA LEU A 207 5.59 17.15 5.91
C LEU A 207 5.36 18.64 5.64
N PHE A 208 6.42 19.32 5.22
CA PHE A 208 6.36 20.72 4.83
C PHE A 208 6.29 20.83 3.31
N ALA A 209 5.20 21.38 2.80
CA ALA A 209 5.00 21.68 1.39
C ALA A 209 5.06 23.20 1.20
N THR A 210 6.28 23.71 1.19
CA THR A 210 6.60 25.14 1.02
C THR A 210 7.63 25.26 -0.10
N ASP A 211 8.16 26.46 -0.34
CA ASP A 211 9.29 26.68 -1.25
C ASP A 211 10.51 25.79 -0.94
N THR A 212 10.61 25.28 0.29
CA THR A 212 11.63 24.31 0.70
C THR A 212 10.96 23.04 1.25
N PRO A 213 10.46 22.16 0.36
CA PRO A 213 9.71 21.00 0.79
C PRO A 213 10.62 20.04 1.55
N ARG A 214 10.15 19.55 2.68
CA ARG A 214 10.94 18.67 3.57
C ARG A 214 10.04 17.82 4.45
N LEU A 215 10.54 16.67 4.86
CA LEU A 215 9.97 15.87 5.93
C LEU A 215 10.81 16.14 7.18
N THR A 216 10.17 16.30 8.34
CA THR A 216 10.85 16.46 9.62
C THR A 216 10.37 15.36 10.57
N ASP A 217 11.30 14.68 11.23
CA ASP A 217 10.96 13.68 12.24
C ASP A 217 10.78 14.27 13.65
N ASP A 218 10.36 13.42 14.60
CA ASP A 218 10.15 13.78 15.99
C ASP A 218 11.42 14.21 16.74
N ASN A 219 12.61 13.91 16.19
CA ASN A 219 13.89 14.37 16.72
C ASN A 219 14.36 15.68 16.06
N GLY A 220 13.54 16.28 15.19
CA GLY A 220 13.86 17.50 14.46
C GLY A 220 14.83 17.31 13.29
N VAL A 221 15.09 16.06 12.88
CA VAL A 221 15.91 15.80 11.69
C VAL A 221 15.11 16.18 10.45
N ASN A 222 15.71 17.02 9.60
CA ASN A 222 15.12 17.46 8.36
C ASN A 222 15.63 16.62 7.18
N TYR A 223 14.69 16.11 6.40
CA TYR A 223 14.93 15.37 5.18
C TYR A 223 14.39 16.19 4.00
N PRO A 224 15.24 16.80 3.16
CA PRO A 224 14.78 17.62 2.05
C PRO A 224 14.07 16.77 0.99
N LEU A 225 12.97 17.29 0.44
CA LEU A 225 12.32 16.74 -0.74
C LEU A 225 12.76 17.52 -1.97
N LYS A 226 12.87 16.83 -3.11
CA LYS A 226 12.99 17.48 -4.42
C LYS A 226 11.60 17.87 -4.94
N SER A 227 11.55 18.73 -5.95
CA SER A 227 10.32 18.95 -6.72
C SER A 227 9.93 17.67 -7.45
N GLY A 228 8.64 17.39 -7.51
CA GLY A 228 8.07 16.21 -8.15
C GLY A 228 7.96 15.00 -7.22
N VAL A 229 8.11 13.82 -7.78
CA VAL A 229 7.89 12.55 -7.07
C VAL A 229 9.09 12.15 -6.19
N ASN A 230 8.82 11.95 -4.91
CA ASN A 230 9.77 11.54 -3.87
C ASN A 230 9.33 10.21 -3.25
N VAL A 231 10.20 9.19 -3.27
CA VAL A 231 9.99 7.96 -2.51
C VAL A 231 10.63 8.10 -1.13
N ILE A 232 9.85 7.84 -0.08
CA ILE A 232 10.23 7.93 1.33
C ILE A 232 10.23 6.51 1.94
N GLY A 233 11.27 6.19 2.71
CA GLY A 233 11.33 4.95 3.48
C GLY A 233 12.73 4.66 4.01
N ARG A 234 12.94 3.46 4.56
CA ARG A 234 14.25 3.10 5.15
C ARG A 234 15.31 2.63 4.16
N HIS A 235 14.93 2.29 2.94
CA HIS A 235 15.89 1.75 1.99
C HIS A 235 16.84 2.85 1.48
N PRO A 236 18.16 2.62 1.42
CA PRO A 236 19.13 3.64 0.97
C PRO A 236 18.93 4.13 -0.46
N GLY A 237 18.23 3.35 -1.30
CA GLY A 237 17.92 3.72 -2.69
C GLY A 237 16.69 4.63 -2.85
N ASN A 238 16.10 5.11 -1.76
CA ASN A 238 14.98 6.05 -1.81
C ASN A 238 15.47 7.49 -2.00
N ASP A 239 14.58 8.36 -2.48
CA ASP A 239 14.84 9.80 -2.57
C ASP A 239 15.00 10.42 -1.18
N VAL A 240 14.18 9.97 -0.22
CA VAL A 240 14.26 10.35 1.19
C VAL A 240 14.43 9.10 2.05
N VAL A 241 15.59 9.03 2.72
CA VAL A 241 15.95 7.90 3.60
C VAL A 241 15.75 8.28 5.05
N VAL A 242 14.72 7.73 5.69
CA VAL A 242 14.52 7.92 7.14
C VAL A 242 15.44 7.00 7.95
N GLY A 243 15.78 7.42 9.17
CA GLY A 243 16.70 6.70 10.04
C GLY A 243 16.35 5.21 10.24
N GLY A 244 17.37 4.36 10.27
CA GLY A 244 17.21 2.91 10.42
C GLY A 244 16.57 2.47 11.74
N TRP A 245 16.48 3.36 12.73
CA TRP A 245 15.83 3.13 14.02
C TRP A 245 14.30 3.06 13.94
N TYR A 246 13.68 3.60 12.88
CA TYR A 246 12.25 3.52 12.63
C TYR A 246 11.84 2.14 12.08
N ARG A 247 12.13 1.05 12.81
CA ARG A 247 12.05 -0.34 12.30
C ARG A 247 10.71 -0.70 11.61
N ASP A 248 9.61 -0.11 12.07
CA ASP A 248 8.27 -0.38 11.54
C ASP A 248 7.94 0.41 10.27
N VAL A 249 8.79 1.36 9.86
CA VAL A 249 8.73 2.04 8.57
C VAL A 249 9.26 1.09 7.48
N SER A 250 8.40 0.75 6.53
CA SER A 250 8.75 -0.03 5.33
C SER A 250 9.96 0.53 4.55
N ARG A 251 10.64 -0.38 3.84
CA ARG A 251 11.79 -0.05 2.98
C ARG A 251 11.45 1.00 1.93
N LYS A 252 10.33 0.83 1.22
CA LYS A 252 9.59 1.88 0.51
C LYS A 252 8.27 2.04 1.24
N HIS A 253 7.95 3.24 1.71
CA HIS A 253 6.83 3.47 2.62
C HIS A 253 5.77 4.38 2.03
N LEU A 254 6.18 5.55 1.58
CA LEU A 254 5.29 6.60 1.09
C LEU A 254 5.91 7.21 -0.15
N LEU A 255 5.08 7.46 -1.16
CA LEU A 255 5.44 8.33 -2.27
C LEU A 255 4.73 9.67 -2.08
N VAL A 256 5.49 10.76 -2.21
CA VAL A 256 5.01 12.14 -2.11
C VAL A 256 5.29 12.84 -3.43
N ASP A 257 4.24 13.28 -4.11
CA ASP A 257 4.33 14.16 -5.27
C ASP A 257 4.16 15.61 -4.82
N THR A 258 5.20 16.41 -5.06
CA THR A 258 5.27 17.85 -4.75
C THR A 258 5.23 18.71 -6.01
N SER A 259 4.77 18.17 -7.14
CA SER A 259 4.68 18.89 -8.41
C SER A 259 3.68 20.05 -8.39
N ASP A 260 2.61 19.92 -7.60
CA ASP A 260 1.61 20.96 -7.38
C ASP A 260 1.93 21.68 -6.05
N CYS A 261 2.02 23.02 -6.10
CA CYS A 261 2.32 23.83 -4.92
C CYS A 261 1.14 23.86 -3.93
N ASP A 262 -0.09 23.73 -4.42
CA ASP A 262 -1.30 23.83 -3.62
C ASP A 262 -1.77 22.47 -3.10
N ASN A 263 -1.34 21.37 -3.72
CA ASN A 263 -1.76 20.02 -3.38
C ASN A 263 -0.59 19.02 -3.36
N LEU A 264 -0.63 18.09 -2.42
CA LEU A 264 0.30 16.97 -2.35
C LEU A 264 -0.39 15.69 -2.78
N GLY A 265 0.25 14.95 -3.70
CA GLY A 265 -0.14 13.57 -4.01
C GLY A 265 0.54 12.61 -3.04
N LEU A 266 -0.23 11.85 -2.27
CA LEU A 266 0.28 10.91 -1.27
C LEU A 266 -0.13 9.49 -1.61
N THR A 267 0.83 8.58 -1.79
CA THR A 267 0.55 7.17 -2.09
C THR A 267 1.19 6.24 -1.05
N ASP A 268 0.38 5.54 -0.27
CA ASP A 268 0.86 4.59 0.75
C ASP A 268 1.34 3.28 0.10
N LEU A 269 2.62 2.98 0.21
CA LEU A 269 3.23 1.73 -0.25
C LEU A 269 3.49 0.75 0.91
N SER A 270 3.23 1.20 2.13
CA SER A 270 3.74 0.57 3.33
C SER A 270 2.98 -0.71 3.74
N THR A 271 3.63 -1.48 4.61
CA THR A 271 3.03 -2.65 5.26
C THR A 271 2.16 -2.24 6.44
N HIS A 272 2.64 -1.29 7.25
CA HIS A 272 2.02 -0.87 8.51
C HIS A 272 1.12 0.36 8.41
N GLY A 273 0.96 0.91 7.21
CA GLY A 273 0.11 2.04 6.92
C GLY A 273 0.81 3.38 7.06
N THR A 274 0.34 4.32 6.25
CA THR A 274 0.54 5.75 6.40
C THR A 274 -0.77 6.37 6.88
N PHE A 275 -0.72 7.33 7.81
CA PHE A 275 -1.91 7.93 8.39
C PHE A 275 -1.84 9.46 8.37
N LEU A 276 -2.98 10.09 8.08
CA LEU A 276 -3.16 11.54 8.09
C LEU A 276 -4.25 11.95 9.09
N PRO A 277 -4.25 13.20 9.58
CA PRO A 277 -5.39 13.79 10.25
C PRO A 277 -6.67 13.56 9.45
N GLY A 278 -7.68 12.91 10.03
CA GLY A 278 -8.88 12.46 9.33
C GLY A 278 -9.67 13.59 8.67
N LYS A 279 -9.55 14.82 9.18
CA LYS A 279 -10.12 16.03 8.57
C LYS A 279 -9.61 16.32 7.15
N LEU A 280 -8.45 15.78 6.79
CA LEU A 280 -7.80 16.00 5.49
C LEU A 280 -8.16 14.92 4.46
N LEU A 281 -8.74 13.80 4.90
CA LEU A 281 -9.22 12.74 4.00
C LEU A 281 -10.70 12.91 3.61
N GLY A 282 -11.36 13.95 4.14
CA GLY A 282 -12.81 14.15 4.02
C GLY A 282 -13.28 15.24 3.05
N ASN A 283 -12.39 15.93 2.34
CA ASN A 283 -12.76 17.09 1.51
C ASN A 283 -12.29 16.93 0.06
N ALA A 284 -12.77 15.89 -0.63
CA ALA A 284 -12.63 15.78 -2.08
C ALA A 284 -13.87 16.30 -2.85
N ASP A 285 -14.95 16.68 -2.15
CA ASP A 285 -16.18 17.23 -2.74
C ASP A 285 -16.68 18.41 -1.88
N GLU A 286 -16.17 19.62 -2.13
CA GLU A 286 -16.86 20.91 -1.89
C GLU A 286 -16.36 21.97 -2.88
#